data_AF-A0A7U6KR39-F1
#
_entry.id   AF-A0A7U6KR39-F1
#
_cell.length_a   1.000
_cell.length_b   1.000
_cell.length_c   1.000
_cell.angle_alpha   90.00
_cell.angle_beta   90.00
_cell.angle_gamma   90.00
#
_symmetry.space_group_name_H-M   'P 1'
#
loop_
_entity.id
_entity.type
_entity.pdbx_description
1 polymer ?
#
loop_
_entity_poly.entity_id
_entity_poly.type
_entity_poly.pdbx_seq_one_letter_code
_entity_poly.pdbx_strand_id
1 'polypeptide(L)'
;MTLVMPNQQQSRQQRLLNGLTIIYYYDQETGALFNELEYLGATVICHQDVQQVMNEIRAQKVDMVMFAEDVLADKAELLAAYSPT
;
A
#
# COMPACT_ATOMS: atom_id res chain seq x y z
N MET A 1 -22.47 38.04 11.05
CA MET A 1 -23.02 36.85 10.36
C MET A 1 -21.84 36.04 9.85
N THR A 2 -21.62 34.86 10.40
CA THR A 2 -20.53 33.97 9.99
C THR A 2 -21.16 32.92 9.07
N LEU A 3 -20.80 32.90 7.79
CA LEU A 3 -21.22 31.84 6.88
C LEU A 3 -20.51 30.55 7.31
N VAL A 4 -21.27 29.61 7.86
CA VAL A 4 -20.80 28.23 8.03
C VAL A 4 -20.84 27.61 6.64
N MET A 5 -19.69 27.45 6.00
CA MET A 5 -19.58 26.68 4.77
C MET A 5 -19.97 25.23 5.11
N PRO A 6 -20.99 24.64 4.47
CA PRO A 6 -21.21 23.22 4.61
C PRO A 6 -20.06 22.54 3.87
N ASN A 7 -19.11 22.00 4.62
CA ASN A 7 -17.99 21.24 4.09
C ASN A 7 -18.51 19.88 3.60
N GLN A 8 -19.40 19.87 2.61
CA GLN A 8 -19.94 18.64 2.01
C GLN A 8 -18.90 17.88 1.17
N GLN A 9 -17.67 18.38 1.08
CA GLN A 9 -16.54 17.65 0.51
C GLN A 9 -15.79 16.79 1.53
N GLN A 10 -16.03 16.94 2.84
CA GLN A 10 -15.28 16.19 3.87
C GLN A 10 -15.79 14.77 4.12
N SER A 11 -17.03 14.42 3.77
CA SER A 11 -17.56 13.05 3.93
C SER A 11 -17.11 12.08 2.84
N ARG A 12 -16.42 12.58 1.82
CA ARG A 12 -15.73 11.81 0.78
C ARG A 12 -14.25 12.14 0.84
N GLN A 13 -13.55 11.76 1.92
CA GLN A 13 -12.16 11.37 1.70
C GLN A 13 -12.25 10.21 0.72
N GLN A 14 -12.02 10.56 -0.54
CA GLN A 14 -12.21 9.71 -1.70
C GLN A 14 -11.46 8.42 -1.38
N ARG A 15 -12.10 7.25 -1.54
CA ARG A 15 -11.36 5.98 -1.51
C ARG A 15 -10.46 5.94 -2.75
N LEU A 16 -9.41 6.76 -2.72
CA LEU A 16 -8.56 7.12 -3.86
C LEU A 16 -7.86 5.87 -4.40
N LEU A 17 -7.63 4.91 -3.53
CA LEU A 17 -6.93 3.67 -3.82
C LEU A 17 -7.90 2.49 -4.00
N ASN A 18 -9.21 2.74 -4.11
CA ASN A 18 -10.20 1.68 -4.27
C ASN A 18 -9.94 0.88 -5.54
N GLY A 19 -9.82 -0.44 -5.38
CA GLY A 19 -9.53 -1.36 -6.47
C GLY A 19 -8.05 -1.50 -6.81
N LEU A 20 -7.15 -0.80 -6.10
CA LEU A 20 -5.73 -1.09 -6.15
C LEU A 20 -5.39 -2.24 -5.22
N THR A 21 -4.60 -3.18 -5.73
CA THR A 21 -3.99 -4.24 -4.94
C THR A 21 -2.53 -3.89 -4.69
N ILE A 22 -2.18 -3.68 -3.42
CA ILE A 22 -0.86 -3.23 -3.00
C ILE A 22 -0.24 -4.32 -2.14
N ILE A 23 0.98 -4.74 -2.48
CA ILE A 23 1.79 -5.53 -1.56
C ILE A 23 2.58 -4.59 -0.67
N TYR A 24 2.46 -4.76 0.63
CA TYR A 24 3.23 -4.02 1.63
C TYR A 24 4.30 -4.93 2.23
N TYR A 25 5.55 -4.71 1.83
CA TYR A 25 6.72 -5.44 2.33
C TYR A 25 7.29 -4.75 3.56
N TYR A 26 7.42 -5.47 4.67
CA TYR A 26 7.89 -4.93 5.96
C TYR A 26 8.83 -5.91 6.65
N ASP A 27 9.81 -5.42 7.42
CA ASP A 27 10.77 -6.29 8.11
C ASP A 27 10.27 -6.65 9.51
N GLN A 28 9.87 -5.65 10.31
CA GLN A 28 9.46 -5.87 11.70
C GLN A 28 7.95 -5.70 11.92
N GLU A 29 7.40 -4.52 11.63
CA GLU A 29 6.01 -4.19 11.94
C GLU A 29 5.31 -3.43 10.82
N THR A 30 3.99 -3.60 10.72
CA THR A 30 3.15 -2.78 9.84
C THR A 30 2.85 -1.44 10.52
N GLY A 31 3.25 -0.34 9.89
CA GLY A 31 3.13 1.00 10.46
C GLY A 31 1.82 1.74 10.15
N ALA A 32 1.76 3.03 10.51
CA ALA A 32 0.61 3.90 10.24
C ALA A 32 0.22 3.95 8.75
N LEU A 33 1.20 3.81 7.85
CA LEU A 33 0.99 3.78 6.41
C LEU A 33 0.09 2.61 5.97
N PHE A 34 0.27 1.42 6.55
CA PHE A 34 -0.60 0.27 6.24
C PHE A 34 -2.07 0.59 6.54
N ASN A 35 -2.34 1.12 7.73
CA ASN A 35 -3.69 1.49 8.14
C ASN A 35 -4.29 2.59 7.24
N GLU A 36 -3.46 3.54 6.79
CA GLU A 36 -3.90 4.60 5.90
C GLU A 36 -4.26 4.08 4.49
N LEU A 37 -3.49 3.13 3.95
CA LEU A 37 -3.78 2.51 2.66
C LEU A 37 -5.11 1.74 2.67
N GLU A 38 -5.36 0.95 3.71
CA GLU A 38 -6.65 0.27 3.90
C GLU A 38 -7.79 1.27 4.08
N TYR A 39 -7.58 2.32 4.87
CA TYR A 39 -8.58 3.38 5.07
C TYR A 39 -8.94 4.11 3.77
N LEU A 40 -7.95 4.32 2.88
CA LEU A 40 -8.14 4.87 1.53
C LEU A 40 -8.75 3.86 0.55
N GLY A 41 -9.03 2.63 0.99
CA GLY A 41 -9.76 1.60 0.25
C GLY A 41 -8.90 0.68 -0.61
N ALA A 42 -7.57 0.68 -0.44
CA ALA A 42 -6.71 -0.28 -1.11
C ALA A 42 -6.92 -1.70 -0.55
N THR A 43 -6.73 -2.72 -1.38
CA THR A 43 -6.51 -4.08 -0.89
C THR A 43 -5.03 -4.23 -0.60
N VAL A 44 -4.65 -4.31 0.67
CA VAL A 44 -3.24 -4.36 1.08
C VAL A 44 -2.88 -5.77 1.55
N ILE A 45 -1.81 -6.33 0.98
CA ILE A 45 -1.32 -7.67 1.29
C ILE A 45 0.06 -7.55 1.93
N CYS A 46 0.15 -7.94 3.19
CA CYS A 46 1.35 -7.77 4.00
C CYS A 46 2.24 -9.01 3.94
N HIS A 47 3.52 -8.82 3.61
CA HIS A 47 4.51 -9.89 3.60
C HIS A 47 5.85 -9.43 4.20
N GLN A 48 6.49 -10.32 4.95
CA GLN A 48 7.84 -10.12 5.49
C GLN A 48 8.90 -10.89 4.71
N ASP A 49 8.47 -11.85 3.90
CA ASP A 49 9.35 -12.70 3.12
C ASP A 49 9.30 -12.34 1.63
N VAL A 50 10.49 -12.24 1.04
CA VAL A 50 10.69 -11.87 -0.36
C VAL A 50 10.05 -12.90 -1.30
N GLN A 51 10.15 -14.19 -0.97
CA GLN A 51 9.58 -15.23 -1.85
C GLN A 51 8.06 -15.18 -1.83
N GLN A 52 7.43 -14.86 -0.70
CA GLN A 52 5.99 -14.63 -0.64
C GLN A 52 5.55 -13.47 -1.53
N VAL A 53 6.25 -12.34 -1.49
CA VAL A 53 5.97 -11.20 -2.39
C VAL A 53 6.08 -11.63 -3.86
N MET A 54 7.15 -12.35 -4.23
CA MET A 54 7.31 -12.82 -5.60
C MET A 54 6.22 -13.80 -6.04
N ASN A 55 5.78 -14.69 -5.15
CA ASN A 55 4.70 -15.62 -5.44
C ASN A 55 3.38 -14.88 -5.63
N GLU A 56 3.11 -13.86 -4.82
CA GLU A 56 1.90 -13.05 -4.90
C GLU A 56 1.84 -12.25 -6.22
N ILE A 57 2.95 -11.62 -6.61
CA ILE A 57 3.08 -10.92 -7.90
C ILE A 57 2.82 -11.87 -9.09
N ARG A 58 3.19 -13.15 -8.96
CA ARG A 58 2.94 -14.17 -10.00
C ARG A 58 1.52 -14.72 -9.98
N ALA A 59 0.92 -14.84 -8.80
CA ALA A 59 -0.39 -15.45 -8.61
C ALA A 59 -1.53 -14.53 -9.03
N GLN A 60 -1.36 -13.22 -8.85
CA GLN A 60 -2.41 -12.24 -9.12
C GLN A 60 -1.86 -10.90 -9.62
N LYS A 61 -2.77 -10.07 -10.14
CA LYS A 61 -2.43 -8.71 -10.55
C LYS A 61 -2.16 -7.87 -9.31
N VAL A 62 -0.93 -7.38 -9.20
CA VAL A 62 -0.50 -6.42 -8.18
C VAL A 62 -0.28 -5.08 -8.88
N ASP A 63 -0.88 -4.02 -8.37
CA ASP A 63 -0.77 -2.68 -8.94
C ASP A 63 0.45 -1.92 -8.40
N MET A 64 0.88 -2.22 -7.17
CA MET A 64 2.03 -1.58 -6.54
C MET A 64 2.68 -2.48 -5.47
N VAL A 65 4.00 -2.41 -5.38
CA VAL A 65 4.76 -2.95 -4.24
C VAL A 65 5.30 -1.76 -3.45
N MET A 66 4.95 -1.67 -2.17
CA MET A 66 5.42 -0.65 -1.24
C MET A 66 6.32 -1.29 -0.19
N PHE A 67 7.34 -0.54 0.22
CA PHE A 67 8.30 -0.95 1.24
C PHE A 67 8.09 -0.13 2.51
N ALA A 68 8.09 -0.78 3.66
CA ALA A 68 8.15 -0.09 4.95
C ALA A 68 9.49 0.66 5.12
N GLU A 69 9.51 1.65 6.01
CA GLU A 69 10.67 2.53 6.20
C GLU A 69 11.93 1.79 6.69
N ASP A 70 11.76 0.66 7.36
CA ASP A 70 12.81 -0.16 7.95
C ASP A 70 13.41 -1.20 6.99
N VAL A 71 12.92 -1.27 5.75
CA VAL A 71 13.36 -2.25 4.76
C VAL A 71 14.78 -1.95 4.26
N LEU A 72 15.65 -2.95 4.32
CA LEU A 72 17.00 -2.88 3.79
C LEU A 72 17.00 -2.70 2.26
N ALA A 73 17.92 -1.86 1.77
CA ALA A 73 17.98 -1.47 0.36
C ALA A 73 18.20 -2.66 -0.60
N ASP A 74 18.97 -3.67 -0.19
CA ASP A 74 19.22 -4.88 -0.97
C ASP A 74 17.95 -5.71 -1.21
N LYS A 75 17.09 -5.82 -0.20
CA LYS A 75 15.78 -6.47 -0.32
C LYS A 75 14.84 -5.66 -1.22
N ALA A 76 14.84 -4.34 -1.07
CA ALA A 76 14.01 -3.45 -1.89
C ALA A 76 14.42 -3.50 -3.37
N GLU A 77 15.73 -3.46 -3.67
CA GLU A 77 16.27 -3.58 -5.03
C GLU A 77 15.89 -4.91 -5.67
N LEU A 78 16.05 -6.00 -4.93
CA LEU A 78 15.71 -7.34 -5.41
C LEU A 78 14.21 -7.47 -5.72
N LEU A 79 13.33 -6.90 -4.90
CA LEU A 79 11.89 -6.92 -5.17
C LEU A 79 11.49 -5.97 -6.31
N ALA A 80 12.12 -4.80 -6.41
CA ALA A 80 11.89 -3.85 -7.50
C ALA A 80 12.26 -4.45 -8.86
N ALA A 81 13.35 -5.21 -8.95
CA ALA A 81 13.76 -5.92 -10.17
C ALA A 81 12.75 -6.99 -10.63
N TYR A 82 11.89 -7.46 -9.73
CA TYR A 82 10.86 -8.47 -10.01
C TYR A 82 9.46 -7.89 -10.23
N SER A 83 9.25 -6.60 -9.95
CA SER A 83 7.97 -5.95 -10.22
C SER A 83 7.77 -5.79 -11.74
N PRO A 84 6.60 -6.14 -12.30
CA PRO A 84 6.31 -5.86 -13.70
C PRO A 84 6.38 -4.34 -13.93
N THR A 85 7.08 -3.94 -15.00
CA THR A 85 7.21 -2.53 -15.45
C THR A 85 6.03 -2.12 -16.31
#